data_AF-A0A2N5ZKU8-F1
#
_entry.id   AF-A0A2N5ZKU8-F1
#
_cell.length_a   1.000
_cell.length_b   1.000
_cell.length_c   1.000
_cell.angle_alpha   90.00
_cell.angle_beta   90.00
_cell.angle_gamma   90.00
#
_symmetry.space_group_name_H-M   'P 1'
#
loop_
_entity.id
_entity.type
_entity.pdbx_description
1 polymer ?
#
loop_
_entity_poly.entity_id
_entity_poly.type
_entity_poly.pdbx_seq_one_letter_code
_entity_poly.pdbx_strand_id
1 'polypeptide(L)'
;GLKVGFIGLILEKTKNTFDYKIKKKIDILDPLVVGKNWIKYLREKENCDLIILITHLGYDTDQVIARELKPDFIIGGHSHTTLTIEKKIGDTVIMQAGSYYRNLGHLTLNIENKKLESYKYRLYSVSSKYSEPDPEIVRILEPYEKEVKGKMDEKIFHLSEPLKTRPYKQNNKLYLFLCRNFEKATDADLALFNTKGIRESLPAGDITRRDIYNTLPFGNQAVKAKIKGYYLINDKGFYDYKGILKPDEYYWVVTNSYVAERSYLFTRYATEKYEMEKPVRDYIADYLRSSIADK
;
A
#
# COMPACT_ATOMS: atom_id res chain seq x y z
N GLY A 1 20.23 -27.24 21.53
CA GLY A 1 20.02 -27.29 20.06
C GLY A 1 20.63 -26.06 19.41
N LEU A 2 20.44 -25.91 18.09
CA LEU A 2 20.69 -24.66 17.36
C LEU A 2 19.78 -23.55 17.91
N LYS A 3 20.30 -22.33 18.08
CA LYS A 3 19.53 -21.16 18.51
C LYS A 3 19.47 -20.12 17.40
N VAL A 4 18.28 -19.92 16.84
CA VAL A 4 18.04 -18.94 15.77
C VAL A 4 17.32 -17.71 16.33
N GLY A 5 17.91 -16.55 16.11
CA GLY A 5 17.34 -15.26 16.49
C GLY A 5 16.60 -14.59 15.33
N PHE A 6 15.40 -14.07 15.59
CA PHE A 6 14.63 -13.31 14.61
C PHE A 6 14.49 -11.85 15.06
N ILE A 7 14.71 -10.91 14.14
CA ILE A 7 14.49 -9.47 14.41
C ILE A 7 13.55 -8.91 13.34
N GLY A 8 12.44 -8.33 13.79
CA GLY A 8 11.52 -7.58 12.94
C GLY A 8 11.97 -6.12 12.78
N LEU A 9 12.05 -5.62 11.54
CA LEU A 9 12.35 -4.20 11.27
C LEU A 9 11.33 -3.58 10.30
N ILE A 10 10.91 -2.35 10.59
CA ILE A 10 9.93 -1.62 9.78
C ILE A 10 10.49 -0.27 9.33
N LEU A 11 10.07 0.20 8.16
CA LEU A 11 10.54 1.45 7.59
C LEU A 11 10.12 2.62 8.47
N GLU A 12 11.04 3.53 8.81
CA GLU A 12 10.77 4.74 9.60
C GLU A 12 9.64 5.58 8.98
N LYS A 13 9.63 5.67 7.64
CA LYS A 13 8.60 6.38 6.87
C LYS A 13 7.19 5.80 7.06
N THR A 14 7.01 4.61 7.64
CA THR A 14 5.70 4.07 8.04
C THR A 14 4.99 4.97 9.04
N LYS A 15 5.71 5.75 9.85
CA LYS A 15 5.11 6.76 10.72
C LYS A 15 4.32 7.81 9.92
N ASN A 16 4.69 8.02 8.66
CA ASN A 16 3.96 8.88 7.73
C ASN A 16 2.76 8.19 7.08
N THR A 17 2.42 6.95 7.40
CA THR A 17 1.18 6.31 6.94
C THR A 17 0.12 6.21 8.03
N PHE A 18 0.48 6.48 9.28
CA PHE A 18 -0.48 6.52 10.38
C PHE A 18 -1.37 7.75 10.32
N ASP A 19 -2.58 7.59 10.84
CA ASP A 19 -3.45 8.69 11.23
C ASP A 19 -2.76 9.58 12.26
N TYR A 20 -3.06 10.89 12.23
CA TYR A 20 -2.46 11.88 13.12
C TYR A 20 -2.55 11.52 14.61
N LYS A 21 -3.66 10.92 15.06
CA LYS A 21 -3.87 10.52 16.47
C LYS A 21 -2.89 9.42 16.90
N ILE A 22 -2.59 8.47 16.02
CA ILE A 22 -1.64 7.38 16.27
C ILE A 22 -0.20 7.92 16.19
N LYS A 23 0.07 8.79 15.21
CA LYS A 23 1.40 9.38 14.97
C LYS A 23 1.98 10.10 16.20
N LYS A 24 1.13 10.66 17.07
CA LYS A 24 1.54 11.29 18.33
C LYS A 24 1.90 10.32 19.45
N LYS A 25 1.41 9.08 19.38
CA LYS A 25 1.56 8.07 20.45
C LYS A 25 2.67 7.07 20.20
N ILE A 26 3.07 6.89 18.94
CA ILE A 26 4.05 5.90 18.52
C ILE A 26 5.21 6.58 17.84
N ASP A 27 6.41 6.22 18.24
CA ASP A 27 7.62 6.54 17.49
C ASP A 27 8.13 5.30 16.75
N ILE A 28 8.72 5.53 15.57
CA ILE A 28 9.40 4.47 14.81
C ILE A 28 10.86 4.87 14.75
N LEU A 29 11.69 4.07 15.40
CA LEU A 29 13.12 4.32 15.52
C LEU A 29 13.85 3.91 14.25
N ASP A 30 15.07 4.42 14.08
CA ASP A 30 15.94 4.05 12.97
C ASP A 30 16.22 2.53 12.99
N PRO A 31 15.82 1.78 11.93
CA PRO A 31 16.00 0.33 11.86
C PRO A 31 17.47 -0.10 11.86
N LEU A 32 18.40 0.74 11.39
CA LEU A 32 19.83 0.46 11.40
C LEU A 32 20.37 0.48 12.84
N VAL A 33 19.99 1.51 13.61
CA VAL A 33 20.41 1.66 15.01
C VAL A 33 19.82 0.55 15.87
N VAL A 34 18.51 0.33 15.78
CA VAL A 34 17.81 -0.69 16.56
C VAL A 34 18.24 -2.09 16.15
N GLY A 35 18.38 -2.35 14.85
CA GLY A 35 18.89 -3.62 14.33
C GLY A 35 20.27 -3.96 14.86
N LYS A 36 21.20 -2.99 14.87
CA LYS A 36 22.56 -3.18 15.43
C LYS A 36 22.51 -3.61 16.89
N ASN A 37 21.69 -2.95 17.71
CA ASN A 37 21.57 -3.25 19.13
C ASN A 37 21.00 -4.65 19.39
N TRP A 38 19.95 -5.03 18.65
CA TRP A 38 19.34 -6.35 18.80
C TRP A 38 20.24 -7.47 18.27
N ILE A 39 20.95 -7.28 17.17
CA ILE A 39 21.93 -8.27 16.69
C ILE A 39 23.00 -8.47 17.75
N LYS A 40 23.53 -7.38 18.33
CA LYS A 40 24.51 -7.45 19.41
C LYS A 40 23.97 -8.23 20.60
N TYR A 41 22.74 -7.93 21.04
CA TYR A 41 22.08 -8.64 22.14
C TYR A 41 21.92 -10.14 21.83
N LEU A 42 21.44 -10.49 20.64
CA LEU A 42 21.22 -11.88 20.25
C LEU A 42 22.54 -12.67 20.15
N ARG A 43 23.62 -12.05 19.66
CA ARG A 43 24.94 -12.68 19.60
C ARG A 43 25.56 -12.82 20.99
N GLU A 44 25.63 -11.74 21.76
CA GLU A 44 26.44 -11.68 22.98
C GLU A 44 25.72 -12.15 24.25
N LYS A 45 24.39 -11.98 24.32
CA LYS A 45 23.61 -12.33 25.52
C LYS A 45 22.84 -13.63 25.33
N GLU A 46 22.20 -13.77 24.17
CA GLU A 46 21.44 -14.97 23.88
C GLU A 46 22.27 -16.11 23.30
N ASN A 47 23.49 -15.83 22.81
CA ASN A 47 24.33 -16.81 22.12
C ASN A 47 23.60 -17.48 20.94
N CYS A 48 22.91 -16.69 20.13
CA CYS A 48 22.30 -17.17 18.89
C CYS A 48 23.37 -17.59 17.87
N ASP A 49 23.19 -18.77 17.28
CA ASP A 49 24.07 -19.33 16.26
C ASP A 49 23.76 -18.73 14.87
N LEU A 50 22.50 -18.33 14.62
CA LEU A 50 22.04 -17.67 13.40
C LEU A 50 21.10 -16.51 13.72
N ILE A 51 21.14 -15.46 12.91
CA ILE A 51 20.26 -14.30 13.00
C ILE A 51 19.60 -14.02 11.65
N ILE A 52 18.27 -14.01 11.66
CA ILE A 52 17.43 -13.74 10.50
C ILE A 52 16.67 -12.44 10.73
N LEU A 53 16.80 -11.48 9.83
CA LEU A 53 15.98 -10.28 9.83
C LEU A 53 14.71 -10.52 9.01
N ILE A 54 13.56 -10.18 9.57
CA ILE A 54 12.27 -10.11 8.87
C ILE A 54 11.95 -8.63 8.69
N THR A 55 12.11 -8.12 7.47
CA THR A 55 12.11 -6.68 7.23
C THR A 55 10.96 -6.23 6.34
N HIS A 56 10.47 -5.02 6.62
CA HIS A 56 9.56 -4.28 5.74
C HIS A 56 10.18 -2.92 5.41
N LEU A 57 11.43 -2.94 4.92
CA LEU A 57 12.25 -1.75 4.64
C LEU A 57 12.35 -1.43 3.14
N GLY A 58 12.23 -2.45 2.29
CA GLY A 58 12.42 -2.34 0.85
C GLY A 58 13.81 -2.79 0.44
N TYR A 59 13.89 -3.43 -0.73
CA TYR A 59 15.10 -4.11 -1.22
C TYR A 59 16.38 -3.27 -1.16
N ASP A 60 16.33 -1.99 -1.52
CA ASP A 60 17.53 -1.12 -1.48
C ASP A 60 18.01 -0.87 -0.04
N THR A 61 17.08 -0.71 0.90
CA THR A 61 17.42 -0.51 2.32
C THR A 61 17.92 -1.82 2.94
N ASP A 62 17.34 -2.96 2.57
CA ASP A 62 17.82 -4.28 3.01
C ASP A 62 19.27 -4.53 2.58
N GLN A 63 19.67 -4.03 1.40
CA GLN A 63 21.06 -4.11 0.97
C GLN A 63 22.00 -3.25 1.82
N VAL A 64 21.57 -2.09 2.30
CA VAL A 64 22.34 -1.27 3.24
C VAL A 64 22.46 -1.99 4.59
N ILE A 65 21.36 -2.50 5.12
CA ILE A 65 21.32 -3.27 6.36
C ILE A 65 22.27 -4.47 6.29
N ALA A 66 22.28 -5.21 5.18
CA ALA A 66 23.19 -6.33 4.99
C ALA A 66 24.68 -5.92 5.09
N ARG A 67 25.07 -4.79 4.48
CA ARG A 67 26.46 -4.29 4.54
C ARG A 67 26.88 -3.89 5.95
N GLU A 68 26.00 -3.16 6.64
CA GLU A 68 26.32 -2.53 7.93
C GLU A 68 26.18 -3.50 9.11
N LEU A 69 25.13 -4.32 9.11
CA LEU A 69 24.75 -5.14 10.25
C LEU A 69 25.17 -6.60 10.13
N LYS A 70 25.39 -7.08 8.90
CA LYS A 70 25.86 -8.43 8.58
C LYS A 70 25.09 -9.55 9.33
N PRO A 71 23.74 -9.60 9.25
CA PRO A 71 22.98 -10.77 9.70
C PRO A 71 23.22 -11.96 8.75
N ASP A 72 22.79 -13.17 9.10
CA ASP A 72 22.95 -14.32 8.23
C ASP A 72 21.95 -14.25 7.05
N PHE A 73 20.69 -13.94 7.35
CA PHE A 73 19.63 -13.84 6.34
C PHE A 73 18.75 -12.60 6.53
N ILE A 74 18.23 -12.08 5.42
CA ILE A 74 17.18 -11.05 5.39
C ILE A 74 16.02 -11.56 4.53
N ILE A 75 14.85 -11.68 5.15
CA ILE A 75 13.57 -11.95 4.49
C ILE A 75 12.84 -10.61 4.37
N GLY A 76 12.94 -10.00 3.19
CA GLY A 76 12.51 -8.63 2.93
C GLY A 76 11.07 -8.46 2.48
N GLY A 77 10.66 -7.20 2.31
CA GLY A 77 9.30 -6.78 1.99
C GLY A 77 9.24 -5.36 1.44
N HIS A 78 8.08 -4.72 1.52
CA HIS A 78 7.82 -3.32 1.13
C HIS A 78 7.91 -2.97 -0.37
N SER A 79 9.04 -3.24 -1.03
CA SER A 79 9.30 -2.83 -2.43
C SER A 79 8.58 -3.69 -3.48
N HIS A 80 7.92 -4.78 -3.05
CA HIS A 80 7.30 -5.77 -3.92
C HIS A 80 8.29 -6.43 -4.93
N THR A 81 9.58 -6.43 -4.61
CA THR A 81 10.63 -7.04 -5.43
C THR A 81 10.47 -8.55 -5.44
N THR A 82 10.46 -9.17 -6.62
CA THR A 82 10.50 -10.62 -6.77
C THR A 82 11.94 -11.04 -7.03
N LEU A 83 12.55 -11.72 -6.07
CA LEU A 83 13.91 -12.28 -6.22
C LEU A 83 13.78 -13.76 -6.54
N THR A 84 13.89 -14.10 -7.83
CA THR A 84 13.93 -15.51 -8.31
C THR A 84 15.24 -16.19 -7.91
N ILE A 85 16.31 -15.42 -7.79
CA ILE A 85 17.61 -15.80 -7.23
C ILE A 85 17.86 -14.86 -6.06
N GLU A 86 18.35 -15.39 -4.95
CA GLU A 86 18.70 -14.60 -3.78
C GLU A 86 19.85 -13.63 -4.05
N LYS A 87 19.88 -12.52 -3.32
CA LYS A 87 20.97 -11.54 -3.40
C LYS A 87 21.94 -11.77 -2.25
N LYS A 88 23.22 -12.02 -2.54
CA LYS A 88 24.30 -12.02 -1.54
C LYS A 88 24.96 -10.64 -1.42
N ILE A 89 25.22 -10.24 -0.18
CA ILE A 89 26.06 -9.08 0.17
C ILE A 89 26.97 -9.52 1.32
N GLY A 90 28.26 -9.69 1.04
CA GLY A 90 29.14 -10.43 1.95
C GLY A 90 28.57 -11.82 2.20
N ASP A 91 28.48 -12.19 3.48
CA ASP A 91 27.90 -13.47 3.92
C ASP A 91 26.38 -13.41 4.11
N THR A 92 25.78 -12.20 4.09
CA THR A 92 24.34 -12.02 4.23
C THR A 92 23.59 -12.38 2.95
N VAL A 93 22.54 -13.17 3.10
CA VAL A 93 21.65 -13.57 2.01
C VAL A 93 20.30 -12.84 2.12
N ILE A 94 19.88 -12.17 1.06
CA ILE A 94 18.64 -11.39 0.98
C ILE A 94 17.65 -12.07 0.02
N MET A 95 16.40 -12.22 0.44
CA MET A 95 15.31 -12.79 -0.35
C MET A 95 14.02 -11.99 -0.22
N GLN A 96 13.18 -12.01 -1.27
CA GLN A 96 11.87 -11.38 -1.29
C GLN A 96 10.95 -12.07 -2.30
N ALA A 97 9.72 -12.38 -1.88
CA ALA A 97 8.78 -13.20 -2.65
C ALA A 97 7.81 -12.38 -3.55
N GLY A 98 8.09 -11.09 -3.76
CA GLY A 98 7.19 -10.20 -4.49
C GLY A 98 6.01 -9.71 -3.65
N SER A 99 4.79 -9.87 -4.16
CA SER A 99 3.56 -9.34 -3.56
C SER A 99 2.32 -10.12 -3.99
N TYR A 100 1.23 -9.91 -3.25
CA TYR A 100 -0.10 -10.50 -3.50
C TYR A 100 -0.10 -12.03 -3.48
N TYR A 101 0.75 -12.63 -2.62
CA TYR A 101 0.88 -14.07 -2.47
C TYR A 101 1.19 -14.83 -3.76
N ARG A 102 1.63 -14.14 -4.83
CA ARG A 102 1.93 -14.76 -6.14
C ARG A 102 3.08 -15.74 -6.07
N ASN A 103 3.91 -15.65 -5.04
CA ASN A 103 4.98 -16.60 -4.81
C ASN A 103 5.11 -16.95 -3.33
N LEU A 104 5.59 -18.17 -3.08
CA LEU A 104 6.03 -18.67 -1.77
C LEU A 104 7.56 -18.87 -1.81
N GLY A 105 8.27 -18.09 -1.00
CA GLY A 105 9.71 -18.28 -0.79
C GLY A 105 9.97 -19.44 0.15
N HIS A 106 10.86 -20.36 -0.23
CA HIS A 106 11.25 -21.52 0.55
C HIS A 106 12.76 -21.53 0.71
N LEU A 107 13.22 -21.35 1.95
CA LEU A 107 14.61 -21.46 2.35
C LEU A 107 14.83 -22.75 3.14
N THR A 108 15.71 -23.61 2.66
CA THR A 108 16.18 -24.80 3.38
C THR A 108 17.59 -24.53 3.89
N LEU A 109 17.84 -24.81 5.18
CA LEU A 109 19.14 -24.65 5.82
C LEU A 109 19.69 -26.02 6.21
N ASN A 110 20.94 -26.30 5.85
CA ASN A 110 21.68 -27.48 6.30
C ASN A 110 22.64 -27.06 7.40
N ILE A 111 22.45 -27.62 8.60
CA ILE A 111 23.15 -27.22 9.81
C ILE A 111 23.92 -28.42 10.37
N GLU A 112 25.22 -28.27 10.59
CA GLU A 112 26.07 -29.26 11.25
C GLU A 112 26.82 -28.60 12.40
N ASN A 113 26.87 -29.25 13.57
CA ASN A 113 27.56 -28.72 14.75
C ASN A 113 27.18 -27.26 15.10
N LYS A 114 25.90 -26.91 14.91
CA LYS A 114 25.32 -25.56 15.05
C LYS A 114 25.86 -24.49 14.08
N LYS A 115 26.59 -24.89 13.04
CA LYS A 115 27.06 -24.01 11.98
C LYS A 115 26.24 -24.24 10.71
N LEU A 116 26.06 -23.18 9.94
CA LEU A 116 25.45 -23.25 8.62
C LEU A 116 26.47 -23.79 7.62
N GLU A 117 26.23 -24.99 7.09
CA GLU A 117 27.08 -25.60 6.06
C GLU A 117 26.65 -25.16 4.66
N SER A 118 25.34 -25.16 4.42
CA SER A 118 24.78 -24.72 3.14
C SER A 118 23.33 -24.31 3.29
N TYR A 119 22.83 -23.56 2.30
CA TYR A 119 21.41 -23.25 2.19
C TYR A 119 20.94 -23.43 0.75
N LYS A 120 19.63 -23.57 0.58
CA LYS A 120 18.97 -23.60 -0.71
C LYS A 120 17.73 -22.73 -0.67
N TYR A 121 17.63 -21.80 -1.61
CA TYR A 121 16.45 -20.95 -1.77
C TYR A 121 15.70 -21.32 -3.06
N ARG A 122 14.37 -21.35 -2.98
CA ARG A 122 13.47 -21.54 -4.11
C ARG A 122 12.27 -20.62 -3.98
N LEU A 123 11.77 -20.17 -5.11
CA LEU A 123 10.55 -19.40 -5.19
C LEU A 123 9.49 -20.20 -5.97
N TYR A 124 8.38 -20.52 -5.31
CA TYR A 124 7.29 -21.27 -5.92
C TYR A 124 6.18 -20.32 -6.35
N SER A 125 5.76 -20.39 -7.62
CA SER A 125 4.59 -19.65 -8.09
C SER A 125 3.32 -20.24 -7.48
N VAL A 126 2.49 -19.40 -6.88
CA VAL A 126 1.21 -19.79 -6.30
C VAL A 126 0.12 -19.41 -7.29
N SER A 127 -0.57 -20.42 -7.84
CA SER A 127 -1.63 -20.25 -8.82
C SER A 127 -2.54 -21.48 -8.79
N SER A 128 -3.83 -21.28 -9.07
CA SER A 128 -4.79 -22.37 -9.32
C SER A 128 -4.37 -23.30 -10.47
N LYS A 129 -3.40 -22.87 -11.30
CA LYS A 129 -2.77 -23.75 -12.30
C LYS A 129 -1.97 -24.91 -11.67
N TYR A 130 -1.43 -24.72 -10.47
CA TYR A 130 -0.47 -25.65 -9.86
C TYR A 130 -0.98 -26.33 -8.60
N SER A 131 -2.03 -25.81 -7.97
CA SER A 131 -2.57 -26.33 -6.71
C SER A 131 -4.04 -25.96 -6.55
N GLU A 132 -4.82 -26.91 -6.04
CA GLU A 132 -6.20 -26.65 -5.60
C GLU A 132 -6.22 -25.93 -4.24
N PRO A 133 -7.25 -25.10 -3.97
CA PRO A 133 -7.46 -24.54 -2.64
C PRO A 133 -7.62 -25.63 -1.58
N ASP A 134 -7.01 -25.43 -0.41
CA ASP A 134 -7.16 -26.34 0.72
C ASP A 134 -8.62 -26.31 1.24
N PRO A 135 -9.33 -27.46 1.32
CA PRO A 135 -10.73 -27.50 1.74
C PRO A 135 -10.98 -26.91 3.13
N GLU A 136 -10.02 -27.03 4.06
CA GLU A 136 -10.14 -26.46 5.39
C GLU A 136 -10.06 -24.93 5.34
N ILE A 137 -9.14 -24.38 4.54
CA ILE A 137 -9.03 -22.94 4.34
C ILE A 137 -10.28 -22.39 3.65
N VAL A 138 -10.80 -23.08 2.62
CA VAL A 138 -12.07 -22.70 1.97
C VAL A 138 -13.19 -22.59 2.99
N ARG A 139 -13.36 -23.61 3.85
CA ARG A 139 -14.36 -23.62 4.92
C ARG A 139 -14.19 -22.47 5.92
N ILE A 140 -12.96 -22.06 6.24
CA ILE A 140 -12.69 -20.89 7.09
C ILE A 140 -13.13 -19.59 6.41
N LEU A 141 -12.99 -19.49 5.08
CA LEU A 141 -13.30 -18.28 4.31
C LEU A 141 -14.80 -18.15 3.97
N GLU A 142 -15.53 -19.26 3.82
CA GLU A 142 -16.94 -19.29 3.42
C GLU A 142 -17.86 -18.30 4.16
N PRO A 143 -17.82 -18.18 5.50
CA PRO A 143 -18.66 -17.21 6.22
C PRO A 143 -18.36 -15.75 5.83
N TYR A 144 -17.07 -15.40 5.67
CA TYR A 144 -16.64 -14.05 5.29
C TYR A 144 -17.02 -13.74 3.86
N GLU A 145 -16.85 -14.71 2.95
CA GLU A 145 -17.30 -14.56 1.57
C GLU A 145 -18.81 -14.33 1.53
N LYS A 146 -19.60 -15.11 2.28
CA LYS A 146 -21.05 -14.95 2.34
C LYS A 146 -21.48 -13.58 2.88
N GLU A 147 -20.76 -13.01 3.84
CA GLU A 147 -21.07 -11.69 4.39
C GLU A 147 -20.87 -10.55 3.38
N VAL A 148 -19.81 -10.63 2.57
CA VAL A 148 -19.49 -9.62 1.55
C VAL A 148 -20.18 -9.86 0.22
N LYS A 149 -20.57 -11.11 -0.06
CA LYS A 149 -21.27 -11.53 -1.27
C LYS A 149 -22.58 -10.77 -1.41
N GLY A 150 -22.87 -10.32 -2.62
CA GLY A 150 -24.03 -9.47 -2.92
C GLY A 150 -23.81 -7.97 -2.63
N LYS A 151 -23.16 -7.59 -1.53
CA LYS A 151 -22.79 -6.17 -1.29
C LYS A 151 -21.68 -5.71 -2.24
N MET A 152 -20.69 -6.58 -2.46
CA MET A 152 -19.53 -6.29 -3.30
C MET A 152 -19.75 -6.64 -4.78
N ASP A 153 -20.63 -7.59 -5.07
CA ASP A 153 -20.85 -8.10 -6.44
C ASP A 153 -21.97 -7.35 -7.19
N GLU A 154 -22.55 -6.36 -6.53
CA GLU A 154 -23.50 -5.43 -7.16
C GLU A 154 -22.82 -4.69 -8.31
N LYS A 155 -23.43 -4.76 -9.50
CA LYS A 155 -23.05 -3.96 -10.67
C LYS A 155 -23.47 -2.51 -10.43
N ILE A 156 -22.51 -1.60 -10.47
CA ILE A 156 -22.69 -0.18 -10.17
C ILE A 156 -22.33 0.73 -11.35
N PHE A 157 -21.63 0.22 -12.37
CA PHE A 157 -21.32 0.98 -13.58
C PHE A 157 -21.04 0.07 -14.77
N HIS A 158 -20.93 0.64 -15.97
CA HIS A 158 -20.45 -0.07 -17.15
C HIS A 158 -19.35 0.74 -17.85
N LEU A 159 -18.21 0.12 -18.14
CA LEU A 159 -17.09 0.72 -18.87
C LEU A 159 -16.93 0.06 -20.24
N SER A 160 -16.93 0.85 -21.31
CA SER A 160 -16.70 0.33 -22.67
C SER A 160 -15.26 -0.12 -22.92
N GLU A 161 -14.29 0.44 -22.19
CA GLU A 161 -12.87 0.13 -22.28
C GLU A 161 -12.23 0.05 -20.88
N PRO A 162 -11.15 -0.74 -20.69
CA PRO A 162 -10.53 -0.84 -19.38
C PRO A 162 -9.74 0.42 -19.03
N LEU A 163 -9.80 0.84 -17.77
CA LEU A 163 -9.06 1.99 -17.25
C LEU A 163 -7.82 1.51 -16.48
N LYS A 164 -6.66 1.57 -17.15
CA LYS A 164 -5.39 1.06 -16.60
C LYS A 164 -4.79 1.98 -15.55
N THR A 165 -4.34 1.39 -14.44
CA THR A 165 -3.50 2.09 -13.47
C THR A 165 -2.18 2.52 -14.10
N ARG A 166 -1.76 3.75 -13.83
CA ARG A 166 -0.45 4.28 -14.18
C ARG A 166 0.15 4.96 -12.96
N PRO A 167 0.97 4.24 -12.16
CA PRO A 167 1.63 4.81 -11.00
C PRO A 167 2.37 6.10 -11.39
N TYR A 168 2.32 7.12 -10.52
CA TYR A 168 3.01 8.40 -10.68
C TYR A 168 2.51 9.31 -11.83
N LYS A 169 1.42 8.97 -12.53
CA LYS A 169 0.84 9.82 -13.59
C LYS A 169 -0.57 10.28 -13.22
N GLN A 170 -0.75 11.55 -12.86
CA GLN A 170 -2.03 12.16 -12.49
C GLN A 170 -2.93 12.51 -13.69
N ASN A 171 -2.47 12.33 -14.93
CA ASN A 171 -3.22 12.64 -16.15
C ASN A 171 -3.66 11.39 -16.92
N ASN A 172 -3.82 10.26 -16.24
CA ASN A 172 -4.28 9.02 -16.87
C ASN A 172 -5.81 8.84 -16.78
N LYS A 173 -6.39 8.05 -17.69
CA LYS A 173 -7.86 7.89 -17.80
C LYS A 173 -8.50 7.40 -16.47
N LEU A 174 -7.87 6.47 -15.76
CA LEU A 174 -8.37 5.98 -14.48
C LEU A 174 -8.36 7.08 -13.40
N TYR A 175 -7.26 7.82 -13.30
CA TYR A 175 -7.16 8.92 -12.33
C TYR A 175 -8.25 9.97 -12.57
N LEU A 176 -8.40 10.42 -13.82
CA LEU A 176 -9.41 11.42 -14.19
C LEU A 176 -10.84 10.90 -13.99
N PHE A 177 -11.08 9.61 -14.25
CA PHE A 177 -12.35 8.96 -13.97
C PHE A 177 -12.69 9.00 -12.48
N LEU A 178 -11.74 8.63 -11.61
CA LEU A 178 -11.93 8.67 -10.16
C LEU A 178 -12.14 10.11 -9.65
N CYS A 179 -11.33 11.07 -10.11
CA CYS A 179 -11.50 12.49 -9.78
C CYS A 179 -12.90 12.99 -10.14
N ARG A 180 -13.32 12.82 -11.40
CA ARG A 180 -14.59 13.36 -11.89
C ARG A 180 -15.80 12.75 -11.19
N ASN A 181 -15.78 11.45 -10.90
CA ASN A 181 -16.89 10.84 -10.18
C ASN A 181 -16.89 11.23 -8.71
N PHE A 182 -15.72 11.44 -8.10
CA PHE A 182 -15.65 11.92 -6.73
C PHE A 182 -16.12 13.38 -6.59
N GLU A 183 -15.77 14.26 -7.54
CA GLU A 183 -16.31 15.62 -7.64
C GLU A 183 -17.84 15.60 -7.64
N LYS A 184 -18.44 14.82 -8.55
CA LYS A 184 -19.90 14.75 -8.67
C LYS A 184 -20.56 14.13 -7.45
N ALA A 185 -19.96 13.09 -6.87
CA ALA A 185 -20.46 12.44 -5.65
C ALA A 185 -20.48 13.36 -4.42
N THR A 186 -19.70 14.45 -4.45
CA THR A 186 -19.48 15.32 -3.29
C THR A 186 -19.82 16.78 -3.54
N ASP A 187 -20.35 17.09 -4.72
CA ASP A 187 -20.63 18.46 -5.19
C ASP A 187 -19.40 19.39 -5.00
N ALA A 188 -18.24 18.94 -5.48
CA ALA A 188 -16.98 19.67 -5.38
C ALA A 188 -16.47 20.11 -6.75
N ASP A 189 -15.73 21.20 -6.78
CA ASP A 189 -15.19 21.75 -8.02
C ASP A 189 -14.06 20.90 -8.58
N LEU A 190 -13.21 20.35 -7.71
CA LEU A 190 -11.99 19.62 -8.05
C LEU A 190 -11.75 18.46 -7.08
N ALA A 191 -11.06 17.41 -7.57
CA ALA A 191 -10.63 16.28 -6.76
C ALA A 191 -9.12 16.03 -6.88
N LEU A 192 -8.51 15.63 -5.77
CA LEU A 192 -7.08 15.31 -5.69
C LEU A 192 -6.87 13.92 -5.09
N PHE A 193 -6.06 13.10 -5.75
CA PHE A 193 -5.62 11.79 -5.25
C PHE A 193 -4.09 11.66 -5.24
N ASN A 194 -3.55 10.98 -4.23
CA ASN A 194 -2.22 10.40 -4.34
C ASN A 194 -2.29 9.16 -5.25
N THR A 195 -1.53 9.14 -6.36
CA THR A 195 -1.60 8.04 -7.34
C THR A 195 -1.21 6.68 -6.75
N LYS A 196 -0.42 6.65 -5.66
CA LYS A 196 -0.07 5.41 -4.93
C LYS A 196 -1.25 4.81 -4.15
N GLY A 197 -2.30 5.59 -3.93
CA GLY A 197 -3.56 5.15 -3.34
C GLY A 197 -4.41 4.31 -4.30
N ILE A 198 -4.16 4.43 -5.61
CA ILE A 198 -4.85 3.68 -6.68
C ILE A 198 -4.09 2.38 -6.92
N ARG A 199 -4.68 1.24 -6.57
CA ARG A 199 -3.96 -0.04 -6.46
C ARG A 199 -4.19 -1.00 -7.61
N GLU A 200 -5.31 -0.85 -8.32
CA GLU A 200 -5.70 -1.74 -9.40
C GLU A 200 -6.27 -0.95 -10.59
N SER A 201 -6.38 -1.61 -11.74
CA SER A 201 -7.05 -1.08 -12.93
C SER A 201 -8.53 -1.45 -12.87
N LEU A 202 -9.40 -0.67 -13.52
CA LEU A 202 -10.78 -1.09 -13.75
C LEU A 202 -10.88 -1.87 -15.06
N PRO A 203 -11.58 -3.02 -15.09
CA PRO A 203 -11.80 -3.78 -16.31
C PRO A 203 -12.78 -3.06 -17.25
N ALA A 204 -12.94 -3.59 -18.47
CA ALA A 204 -14.09 -3.26 -19.30
C ALA A 204 -15.30 -4.13 -18.93
N GLY A 205 -16.49 -3.69 -19.30
CA GLY A 205 -17.75 -4.35 -18.98
C GLY A 205 -18.36 -3.81 -17.69
N ASP A 206 -19.13 -4.67 -17.02
CA ASP A 206 -19.83 -4.32 -15.80
C ASP A 206 -18.84 -4.16 -14.64
N ILE A 207 -18.92 -3.02 -13.98
CA ILE A 207 -18.10 -2.66 -12.83
C ILE A 207 -18.91 -2.90 -11.59
N THR A 208 -18.32 -3.64 -10.65
CA THR A 208 -18.92 -3.94 -9.36
C THR A 208 -18.39 -3.02 -8.26
N ARG A 209 -19.06 -2.99 -7.11
CA ARG A 209 -18.51 -2.31 -5.91
C ARG A 209 -17.14 -2.89 -5.53
N ARG A 210 -16.93 -4.19 -5.72
CA ARG A 210 -15.64 -4.88 -5.52
C ARG A 210 -14.51 -4.27 -6.35
N ASP A 211 -14.77 -3.93 -7.60
CA ASP A 211 -13.76 -3.34 -8.48
C ASP A 211 -13.29 -1.96 -7.98
N ILE A 212 -14.22 -1.14 -7.47
CA ILE A 212 -13.88 0.15 -6.84
C ILE A 212 -13.10 -0.07 -5.54
N TYR A 213 -13.48 -1.06 -4.73
CA TYR A 213 -12.75 -1.40 -3.49
C TYR A 213 -11.34 -1.91 -3.77
N ASN A 214 -11.14 -2.75 -4.79
CA ASN A 214 -9.81 -3.21 -5.20
C ASN A 214 -8.96 -2.06 -5.76
N THR A 215 -9.59 -1.13 -6.49
CA THR A 215 -8.94 0.07 -7.03
C THR A 215 -8.55 1.06 -5.93
N LEU A 216 -9.39 1.26 -4.92
CA LEU A 216 -9.22 2.17 -3.78
C LEU A 216 -9.37 1.42 -2.43
N PRO A 217 -8.43 0.52 -2.08
CA PRO A 217 -8.61 -0.42 -0.97
C PRO A 217 -8.44 0.21 0.41
N PHE A 218 -7.86 1.40 0.47
CA PHE A 218 -7.65 2.10 1.74
C PHE A 218 -8.95 2.75 2.21
N GLY A 219 -9.31 2.49 3.47
CA GLY A 219 -10.47 3.12 4.14
C GLY A 219 -10.25 4.57 4.53
N ASN A 220 -9.51 5.34 3.71
CA ASN A 220 -9.26 6.75 3.97
C ASN A 220 -10.57 7.53 3.82
N GLN A 221 -10.94 8.28 4.86
CA GLN A 221 -12.11 9.14 4.85
C GLN A 221 -12.01 10.21 3.77
N ALA A 222 -13.15 10.59 3.19
CA ALA A 222 -13.20 11.73 2.30
C ALA A 222 -13.04 13.04 3.10
N VAL A 223 -12.33 14.01 2.53
CA VAL A 223 -12.16 15.34 3.10
C VAL A 223 -12.48 16.37 2.05
N LYS A 224 -13.34 17.34 2.37
CA LYS A 224 -13.70 18.48 1.51
C LYS A 224 -13.14 19.76 2.12
N ALA A 225 -12.46 20.58 1.31
CA ALA A 225 -11.85 21.82 1.78
C ALA A 225 -12.04 22.95 0.76
N LYS A 226 -12.15 24.18 1.25
CA LYS A 226 -12.22 25.38 0.42
C LYS A 226 -10.85 26.02 0.30
N ILE A 227 -10.34 26.16 -0.92
CA ILE A 227 -8.96 26.56 -1.19
C ILE A 227 -8.93 27.63 -2.29
N LYS A 228 -8.15 28.70 -2.08
CA LYS A 228 -7.96 29.76 -3.08
C LYS A 228 -7.19 29.22 -4.28
N GLY A 229 -7.64 29.55 -5.49
CA GLY A 229 -7.05 29.08 -6.75
C GLY A 229 -5.57 29.38 -6.87
N TYR A 230 -5.09 30.51 -6.33
CA TYR A 230 -3.67 30.83 -6.24
C TYR A 230 -2.83 29.69 -5.64
N TYR A 231 -3.28 29.06 -4.55
CA TYR A 231 -2.53 27.97 -3.92
C TYR A 231 -2.59 26.68 -4.75
N LEU A 232 -3.71 26.41 -5.40
CA LEU A 232 -3.88 25.24 -6.27
C LEU A 232 -2.97 25.32 -7.51
N ILE A 233 -2.92 26.48 -8.16
CA ILE A 233 -2.06 26.73 -9.33
C ILE A 233 -0.58 26.53 -9.01
N ASN A 234 -0.16 26.92 -7.81
CA ASN A 234 1.24 26.89 -7.39
C ASN A 234 1.65 25.58 -6.68
N ASP A 235 0.74 24.61 -6.50
CA ASP A 235 1.06 23.33 -5.86
C ASP A 235 1.52 22.29 -6.88
N LYS A 236 2.78 21.83 -6.73
CA LYS A 236 3.38 20.82 -7.62
C LYS A 236 2.70 19.44 -7.56
N GLY A 237 1.94 19.16 -6.51
CA GLY A 237 1.18 17.93 -6.33
C GLY A 237 -0.23 18.00 -6.90
N PHE A 238 -0.68 19.18 -7.34
CA PHE A 238 -1.99 19.40 -7.94
C PHE A 238 -1.88 19.47 -9.47
N TYR A 239 -2.80 18.81 -10.16
CA TYR A 239 -2.90 18.84 -11.62
C TYR A 239 -4.27 19.41 -12.00
N ASP A 240 -4.30 20.58 -12.62
CA ASP A 240 -5.54 21.19 -13.12
C ASP A 240 -5.98 20.52 -14.44
N TYR A 241 -6.69 19.40 -14.31
CA TYR A 241 -7.23 18.67 -15.45
C TYR A 241 -8.50 19.28 -16.05
N LYS A 242 -9.06 20.34 -15.46
CA LYS A 242 -10.25 21.03 -15.97
C LYS A 242 -9.89 22.38 -16.62
N GLY A 243 -8.74 22.96 -16.29
CA GLY A 243 -8.30 24.26 -16.81
C GLY A 243 -9.18 25.42 -16.30
N ILE A 244 -9.81 25.26 -15.13
CA ILE A 244 -10.78 26.22 -14.59
C ILE A 244 -10.19 27.16 -13.55
N LEU A 245 -8.94 26.92 -13.10
CA LEU A 245 -8.38 27.66 -11.99
C LEU A 245 -8.09 29.12 -12.34
N LYS A 246 -8.61 30.02 -11.50
CA LYS A 246 -8.25 31.44 -11.46
C LYS A 246 -7.66 31.79 -10.11
N PRO A 247 -6.59 32.61 -10.05
CA PRO A 247 -5.89 32.90 -8.79
C PRO A 247 -6.78 33.45 -7.67
N ASP A 248 -7.78 34.26 -8.02
CA ASP A 248 -8.61 34.99 -7.05
C ASP A 248 -9.92 34.30 -6.66
N GLU A 249 -10.27 33.21 -7.34
CA GLU A 249 -11.46 32.42 -7.02
C GLU A 249 -11.16 31.36 -5.94
N TYR A 250 -12.20 30.88 -5.27
CA TYR A 250 -12.10 29.79 -4.29
C TYR A 250 -12.82 28.56 -4.83
N TYR A 251 -12.23 27.41 -4.59
CA TYR A 251 -12.73 26.12 -5.06
C TYR A 251 -12.92 25.17 -3.88
N TRP A 252 -14.01 24.42 -3.91
CA TRP A 252 -14.20 23.23 -3.11
C TRP A 252 -13.40 22.08 -3.71
N VAL A 253 -12.40 21.63 -2.96
CA VAL A 253 -11.52 20.53 -3.34
C VAL A 253 -11.75 19.34 -2.43
N VAL A 254 -12.01 18.17 -3.02
CA VAL A 254 -12.13 16.90 -2.29
C VAL A 254 -10.89 16.02 -2.44
N THR A 255 -10.55 15.33 -1.37
CA THR A 255 -9.43 14.38 -1.35
C THR A 255 -9.67 13.29 -0.31
N ASN A 256 -8.68 12.44 -0.08
CA ASN A 256 -8.68 11.46 1.00
C ASN A 256 -7.91 11.99 2.23
N SER A 257 -8.27 11.51 3.42
CA SER A 257 -7.69 11.94 4.70
C SER A 257 -6.16 11.86 4.73
N TYR A 258 -5.58 10.82 4.11
CA TYR A 258 -4.13 10.67 4.01
C TYR A 258 -3.46 11.88 3.31
N VAL A 259 -4.03 12.37 2.21
CA VAL A 259 -3.53 13.58 1.50
C VAL A 259 -3.84 14.84 2.30
N ALA A 260 -5.06 14.94 2.86
CA ALA A 260 -5.50 16.14 3.58
C ALA A 260 -4.64 16.45 4.82
N GLU A 261 -4.09 15.44 5.48
CA GLU A 261 -3.20 15.61 6.63
C GLU A 261 -1.75 15.99 6.26
N ARG A 262 -1.37 15.85 4.98
CA ARG A 262 0.05 15.94 4.54
C ARG A 262 0.31 17.04 3.53
N SER A 263 -0.72 17.50 2.84
CA SER A 263 -0.60 18.59 1.87
C SER A 263 -0.77 19.96 2.54
N TYR A 264 0.10 20.91 2.20
CA TYR A 264 -0.02 22.30 2.65
C TYR A 264 -1.33 22.94 2.19
N LEU A 265 -1.87 22.50 1.04
CA LEU A 265 -3.19 22.91 0.55
C LEU A 265 -4.27 22.73 1.62
N PHE A 266 -4.27 21.58 2.30
CA PHE A 266 -5.33 21.21 3.25
C PHE A 266 -4.98 21.52 4.71
N THR A 267 -3.69 21.61 5.04
CA THR A 267 -3.22 21.85 6.42
C THR A 267 -3.02 23.34 6.72
N ARG A 268 -2.68 24.15 5.72
CA ARG A 268 -2.34 25.57 5.90
C ARG A 268 -3.19 26.52 5.08
N TYR A 269 -3.60 26.14 3.87
CA TYR A 269 -4.24 27.05 2.92
C TYR A 269 -5.76 26.85 2.78
N ALA A 270 -6.32 25.81 3.39
CA ALA A 270 -7.76 25.60 3.46
C ALA A 270 -8.39 26.64 4.40
N THR A 271 -9.34 27.41 3.88
CA THR A 271 -10.13 28.36 4.71
C THR A 271 -11.27 27.66 5.43
N GLU A 272 -11.77 26.56 4.86
CA GLU A 272 -12.76 25.68 5.45
C GLU A 272 -12.36 24.23 5.17
N LYS A 273 -12.61 23.31 6.11
CA LYS A 273 -12.29 21.88 5.95
C LYS A 273 -13.23 20.99 6.74
N TYR A 274 -13.75 19.97 6.08
CA TYR A 274 -14.70 19.02 6.64
C TYR A 274 -14.20 17.59 6.37
N GLU A 275 -14.13 16.80 7.42
CA GLU A 275 -14.07 15.34 7.29
C GLU A 275 -15.48 14.84 6.98
N MET A 276 -15.61 14.06 5.91
CA MET A 276 -16.88 13.57 5.42
C MET A 276 -17.22 12.21 6.07
N GLU A 277 -18.48 11.81 5.98
CA GLU A 277 -19.00 10.65 6.72
C GLU A 277 -18.49 9.29 6.21
N LYS A 278 -18.06 9.23 4.95
CA LYS A 278 -17.70 7.99 4.27
C LYS A 278 -16.28 8.03 3.68
N PRO A 279 -15.62 6.86 3.54
CA PRO A 279 -14.44 6.70 2.71
C PRO A 279 -14.65 7.15 1.27
N VAL A 280 -13.58 7.58 0.62
CA VAL A 280 -13.62 8.08 -0.78
C VAL A 280 -14.22 7.05 -1.75
N ARG A 281 -13.86 5.77 -1.57
CA ARG A 281 -14.38 4.67 -2.41
C ARG A 281 -15.90 4.54 -2.36
N ASP A 282 -16.51 4.86 -1.21
CA ASP A 282 -17.95 4.66 -1.00
C ASP A 282 -18.74 5.79 -1.67
N TYR A 283 -18.26 7.04 -1.58
CA TYR A 283 -18.82 8.15 -2.37
C TYR A 283 -18.80 7.85 -3.87
N ILE A 284 -17.67 7.36 -4.39
CA ILE A 284 -17.55 7.03 -5.82
C ILE A 284 -18.48 5.86 -6.18
N ALA A 285 -18.48 4.78 -5.40
CA ALA A 285 -19.31 3.60 -5.69
C ALA A 285 -20.81 3.92 -5.64
N ASP A 286 -21.24 4.68 -4.63
CA ASP A 286 -22.64 5.10 -4.45
C ASP A 286 -23.10 6.00 -5.61
N TYR A 287 -22.26 6.96 -6.02
CA TYR A 287 -22.57 7.85 -7.14
C TYR A 287 -22.63 7.13 -8.48
N LEU A 288 -21.70 6.21 -8.74
CA LEU A 288 -21.73 5.40 -9.95
C LEU A 288 -23.03 4.58 -10.03
N ARG A 289 -23.43 3.96 -8.92
CA ARG A 289 -24.69 3.21 -8.84
C ARG A 289 -25.90 4.09 -9.13
N SER A 290 -25.99 5.29 -8.53
CA SER A 290 -27.13 6.18 -8.77
C SER A 290 -27.19 6.68 -10.22
N SER A 291 -26.02 6.89 -10.84
CA SER A 291 -25.94 7.35 -12.24
C SER A 291 -26.44 6.34 -13.28
N ILE A 292 -26.60 5.06 -12.89
CA ILE A 292 -27.31 4.06 -13.69
C ILE A 292 -28.82 4.24 -13.53
N ALA A 293 -29.32 4.49 -12.31
CA ALA A 293 -30.76 4.58 -12.04
C ALA A 293 -31.42 5.80 -12.70
N ASP A 294 -30.64 6.85 -12.97
CA ASP A 294 -31.08 8.05 -13.68
C ASP A 294 -31.03 7.93 -15.21
N LYS A 295 -30.70 6.74 -15.76
CA LYS A 295 -30.67 6.43 -17.19
C LYS A 295 -31.65 5.32 -17.55
#